data_AF-A0A1H9NSU0-F1
#
_entry.id   AF-A0A1H9NSU0-F1
#
_cell.length_a   1.000
_cell.length_b   1.000
_cell.length_c   1.000
_cell.angle_alpha   90.00
_cell.angle_beta   90.00
_cell.angle_gamma   90.00
#
_symmetry.space_group_name_H-M   'P 1'
#
loop_
_entity.id
_entity.type
_entity.pdbx_description
1 polymer ?
#
loop_
_entity_poly.entity_id
_entity_poly.type
_entity_poly.pdbx_seq_one_letter_code
_entity_poly.pdbx_strand_id
1 'polypeptide(L)'
;MATDSAPGGDGVMCPGCRGGDTRPVSEARTGKGALRKELGTRLAKGPEKTGDGCMHFLEGMVLTGMGVALAWTGVDQDKPLYLGGGILLAAVCFVGTVVVVREDRQEQDAEAAGAARADALWAPARYCYGCESVFCPGGEPWPGVLTPEEFRTYVWTEAGYADQLPRHAPRSGSRGGRHRGTG
;
A
#
# COMPACT_ATOMS: atom_id res chain seq x y z
N MET A 1 -38.13 5.36 31.92
CA MET A 1 -38.11 4.88 30.53
C MET A 1 -36.73 5.16 29.99
N ALA A 2 -35.94 4.12 29.76
CA ALA A 2 -34.60 4.23 29.20
C ALA A 2 -34.73 4.54 27.70
N THR A 3 -34.14 5.64 27.26
CA THR A 3 -33.93 5.89 25.84
C THR A 3 -32.74 5.06 25.38
N ASP A 4 -33.01 4.07 24.53
CA ASP A 4 -31.98 3.29 23.83
C ASP A 4 -31.05 4.22 23.06
N SER A 5 -29.77 4.19 23.43
CA SER A 5 -28.68 4.75 22.66
C SER A 5 -28.58 3.97 21.33
N ALA A 6 -28.97 4.60 20.23
CA ALA A 6 -28.76 4.06 18.89
C ALA A 6 -27.25 3.82 18.66
N PRO A 7 -26.82 2.63 18.18
CA PRO A 7 -25.44 2.42 17.80
C PRO A 7 -25.15 3.29 16.57
N GLY A 8 -24.16 4.19 16.71
CA GLY A 8 -23.91 5.29 15.77
C GLY A 8 -23.93 4.90 14.30
N GLY A 9 -24.84 5.52 13.56
CA GLY A 9 -24.73 5.71 12.13
C GLY A 9 -24.83 7.21 11.90
N ASP A 10 -23.95 7.75 11.07
CA ASP A 10 -23.71 9.18 10.88
C ASP A 10 -24.88 9.91 10.16
N GLY A 11 -26.06 9.30 10.13
CA GLY A 11 -27.24 9.75 9.38
C GLY A 11 -27.15 9.51 7.86
N VAL A 12 -26.03 8.99 7.37
CA VAL A 12 -25.80 8.71 5.95
C VAL A 12 -26.41 7.36 5.57
N MET A 13 -27.27 7.35 4.55
CA MET A 13 -27.91 6.13 4.07
C MET A 13 -27.11 5.51 2.93
N CYS A 14 -26.92 4.19 2.99
CA CYS A 14 -26.30 3.45 1.90
C CYS A 14 -27.19 3.48 0.64
N PRO A 15 -26.70 3.90 -0.54
CA PRO A 15 -27.50 3.93 -1.76
C PRO A 15 -27.86 2.53 -2.28
N GLY A 16 -27.12 1.48 -1.89
CA GLY A 16 -27.39 0.09 -2.28
C GLY A 16 -28.55 -0.54 -1.52
N CYS A 17 -28.43 -0.65 -0.20
CA CYS A 17 -29.43 -1.34 0.64
C CYS A 17 -30.35 -0.41 1.43
N ARG A 18 -30.16 0.92 1.35
CA ARG A 18 -30.88 1.94 2.15
C ARG A 18 -30.74 1.79 3.67
N GLY A 19 -29.75 1.02 4.12
CA GLY A 19 -29.43 0.87 5.54
C GLY A 19 -28.64 2.06 6.09
N GLY A 20 -28.84 2.36 7.37
CA GLY A 20 -28.14 3.42 8.11
C GLY A 20 -26.90 2.95 8.89
N ASP A 21 -26.59 1.64 8.85
CA ASP A 21 -25.38 1.09 9.47
C ASP A 21 -24.17 1.29 8.54
N THR A 22 -23.72 2.53 8.46
CA THR A 22 -22.59 2.97 7.64
C THR A 22 -21.54 3.62 8.52
N ARG A 23 -20.28 3.37 8.21
CA ARG A 23 -19.13 3.98 8.91
C ARG A 23 -18.10 4.49 7.92
N PRO A 24 -17.31 5.51 8.27
CA PRO A 24 -16.16 5.86 7.45
C PRO A 24 -15.21 4.67 7.31
N VAL A 25 -14.63 4.52 6.12
CA VAL A 25 -13.75 3.38 5.80
C VAL A 25 -12.57 3.27 6.77
N SER A 26 -12.06 4.41 7.26
CA SER A 26 -11.00 4.48 8.27
C SER A 26 -11.39 3.79 9.59
N GLU A 27 -12.61 4.02 10.05
CA GLU A 27 -13.18 3.37 11.25
C GLU A 27 -13.55 1.91 10.95
N ALA A 28 -14.10 1.62 9.77
CA ALA A 28 -14.50 0.26 9.41
C ALA A 28 -13.31 -0.70 9.29
N ARG A 29 -12.14 -0.19 8.85
CA ARG A 29 -10.88 -0.97 8.78
C ARG A 29 -10.33 -1.36 10.15
N THR A 30 -10.59 -0.57 11.19
CA THR A 30 -10.02 -0.78 12.54
C THR A 30 -11.07 -1.22 13.57
N GLY A 31 -12.35 -1.22 13.19
CA GLY A 31 -13.47 -1.53 14.05
C GLY A 31 -13.62 -3.01 14.39
N LYS A 32 -14.49 -3.29 15.37
CA LYS A 32 -14.86 -4.66 15.77
C LYS A 32 -15.47 -5.39 14.57
N GLY A 33 -14.81 -6.47 14.12
CA GLY A 33 -15.23 -7.27 12.96
C GLY A 33 -14.38 -7.08 11.71
N ALA A 34 -13.49 -6.09 11.68
CA ALA A 34 -12.58 -5.84 10.56
C ALA A 34 -11.66 -7.03 10.28
N LEU A 35 -11.13 -7.67 11.32
CA LEU A 35 -10.32 -8.90 11.21
C LEU A 35 -11.13 -10.07 10.66
N ARG A 36 -12.39 -10.24 11.10
CA ARG A 36 -13.23 -11.36 10.68
C ARG A 36 -13.63 -11.27 9.19
N LYS A 37 -13.69 -10.04 8.66
CA LYS A 37 -14.06 -9.77 7.26
C LYS A 37 -12.86 -9.40 6.38
N GLU A 38 -11.64 -9.53 6.91
CA GLU A 38 -10.39 -9.16 6.24
C GLU A 38 -10.41 -7.73 5.66
N LEU A 39 -11.13 -6.80 6.31
CA LEU A 39 -11.27 -5.43 5.81
C LEU A 39 -9.94 -4.69 5.77
N GLY A 40 -8.95 -5.11 6.57
CA GLY A 40 -7.59 -4.57 6.54
C GLY A 40 -6.89 -4.73 5.19
N THR A 41 -7.08 -5.87 4.52
CA THR A 41 -6.44 -6.20 3.23
C THR A 41 -7.36 -5.86 2.05
N ARG A 42 -8.67 -5.98 2.24
CA ARG A 42 -9.68 -5.65 1.22
C ARG A 42 -9.85 -4.14 1.07
N LEU A 43 -9.68 -3.36 2.14
CA LEU A 43 -9.62 -1.90 2.13
C LEU A 43 -8.17 -1.48 2.40
N ALA A 44 -7.22 -2.01 1.62
CA ALA A 44 -5.83 -1.55 1.72
C ALA A 44 -5.69 -0.21 1.00
N LYS A 45 -5.09 0.78 1.66
CA LYS A 45 -4.88 2.13 1.12
C LYS A 45 -3.71 2.20 0.15
N GLY A 46 -2.74 1.31 0.33
CA GLY A 46 -1.57 1.17 -0.50
C GLY A 46 -0.88 -0.17 -0.21
N PRO A 47 0.17 -0.50 -0.97
CA PRO A 47 1.01 -1.67 -0.76
C PRO A 47 1.71 -1.62 0.60
N GLU A 48 1.79 -2.75 1.31
CA GLU A 48 2.62 -2.85 2.52
C GLU A 48 4.06 -3.16 2.08
N LYS A 49 4.97 -2.18 2.16
CA LYS A 49 6.40 -2.46 2.04
C LYS A 49 7.01 -2.71 3.43
N THR A 50 7.60 -3.88 3.57
CA THR A 50 8.51 -4.22 4.67
C THR A 50 9.74 -3.34 4.54
N GLY A 51 10.14 -2.66 5.63
CA GLY A 51 11.19 -1.62 5.63
C GLY A 51 12.62 -2.13 5.37
N ASP A 52 12.86 -2.67 4.18
CA ASP A 52 14.13 -3.31 3.78
C ASP A 52 15.22 -2.28 3.39
N GLY A 53 14.83 -1.08 2.92
CA GLY A 53 15.78 -0.05 2.43
C GLY A 53 16.77 0.46 3.48
N CYS A 54 16.37 0.51 4.76
CA CYS A 54 17.26 0.93 5.85
C CYS A 54 18.40 -0.07 6.10
N MET A 55 18.15 -1.36 5.85
CA MET A 55 19.15 -2.41 5.98
C MET A 55 20.21 -2.32 4.88
N HIS A 56 19.78 -2.12 3.63
CA HIS A 56 20.69 -1.95 2.49
C HIS A 56 21.57 -0.71 2.62
N PHE A 57 21.06 0.37 3.20
CA PHE A 57 21.86 1.56 3.49
C PHE A 57 22.98 1.29 4.51
N LEU A 58 22.67 0.58 5.60
CA LEU A 58 23.65 0.22 6.62
C LEU A 58 24.73 -0.71 6.07
N GLU A 59 24.35 -1.68 5.24
CA GLU A 59 25.28 -2.58 4.57
C GLU A 59 26.26 -1.81 3.65
N GLY A 60 25.75 -0.85 2.87
CA GLY A 60 26.58 0.00 2.00
C GLY A 60 27.58 0.89 2.76
N MET A 61 27.18 1.41 3.93
CA MET A 61 28.08 2.18 4.80
C MET A 61 29.20 1.32 5.40
N VAL A 62 28.90 0.08 5.80
CA VAL A 62 29.91 -0.87 6.31
C VAL A 62 30.96 -1.19 5.23
N LEU A 63 30.52 -1.50 4.01
CA LEU A 63 31.42 -1.78 2.89
C LEU A 63 32.30 -0.57 2.53
N THR A 64 31.73 0.63 2.55
CA THR A 64 32.49 1.88 2.34
C THR A 64 33.54 2.07 3.42
N GLY A 65 33.19 1.81 4.69
CA GLY A 65 34.13 1.87 5.81
C GLY A 65 35.31 0.91 5.68
N MET A 66 35.08 -0.31 5.17
CA MET A 66 36.15 -1.27 4.90
C MET A 66 37.11 -0.78 3.80
N GLY A 67 36.61 -0.10 2.76
CA GLY A 67 37.45 0.53 1.73
C GLY A 67 38.36 1.64 2.29
N VAL A 68 37.83 2.46 3.19
CA VAL A 68 38.61 3.51 3.89
C VAL A 68 39.68 2.90 4.80
N ALA A 69 39.34 1.83 5.54
CA ALA A 69 40.31 1.13 6.38
C ALA A 69 41.45 0.53 5.54
N LEU A 70 41.16 -0.05 4.37
CA LEU A 70 42.17 -0.55 3.44
C LEU A 70 43.08 0.59 2.92
N ALA A 71 42.49 1.75 2.57
CA ALA A 71 43.28 2.90 2.16
C ALA A 71 44.22 3.39 3.26
N TRP A 72 43.74 3.43 4.51
CA TRP A 72 44.54 3.84 5.68
C TRP A 72 45.72 2.89 5.93
N THR A 73 45.51 1.57 5.83
CA THR A 73 46.61 0.59 5.94
C THR A 73 47.62 0.70 4.80
N GLY A 74 47.20 1.18 3.62
CA GLY A 74 48.10 1.47 2.50
C GLY A 74 49.02 2.67 2.75
N VAL A 75 48.53 3.70 3.47
CA VAL A 75 49.36 4.83 3.94
C VAL A 75 50.37 4.35 4.97
N ASP A 76 49.91 3.59 5.97
CA ASP A 76 50.74 3.15 7.10
C ASP A 76 51.87 2.18 6.67
N GLN A 77 51.63 1.39 5.61
CA GLN A 77 52.62 0.44 5.09
C GLN A 77 53.42 0.92 3.86
N ASP A 78 53.28 2.19 3.45
CA ASP A 78 53.91 2.73 2.22
C ASP A 78 53.62 1.88 0.96
N LYS A 79 52.44 1.24 0.89
CA LYS A 79 52.05 0.39 -0.23
C LYS A 79 51.03 1.11 -1.11
N PRO A 80 51.46 1.73 -2.23
CA PRO A 80 50.59 2.59 -3.05
C PRO A 80 49.41 1.83 -3.67
N LEU A 81 49.52 0.51 -3.86
CA LEU A 81 48.43 -0.33 -4.36
C LEU A 81 47.24 -0.41 -3.39
N TYR A 82 47.49 -0.48 -2.07
CA TYR A 82 46.41 -0.52 -1.08
C TYR A 82 45.76 0.84 -0.89
N LEU A 83 46.56 1.91 -1.02
CA LEU A 83 46.04 3.29 -1.02
C LEU A 83 45.10 3.53 -2.21
N GLY A 84 45.57 3.26 -3.44
CA GLY A 84 44.78 3.46 -4.66
C GLY A 84 43.57 2.54 -4.72
N GLY A 85 43.73 1.26 -4.38
CA GLY A 85 42.64 0.28 -4.35
C GLY A 85 41.59 0.60 -3.29
N GLY A 86 42.00 1.01 -2.10
CA GLY A 86 41.09 1.38 -1.01
C GLY A 86 40.27 2.63 -1.34
N ILE A 87 40.90 3.67 -1.91
CA ILE A 87 40.21 4.89 -2.35
C ILE A 87 39.18 4.57 -3.45
N LEU A 88 39.57 3.77 -4.45
CA LEU A 88 38.67 3.37 -5.53
C LEU A 88 37.48 2.56 -5.01
N LEU A 89 37.73 1.57 -4.13
CA LEU A 89 36.69 0.74 -3.54
C LEU A 89 35.72 1.59 -2.69
N ALA A 90 36.25 2.47 -1.85
CA ALA A 90 35.43 3.38 -1.05
C ALA A 90 34.56 4.29 -1.94
N ALA A 91 35.12 4.84 -3.01
CA ALA A 91 34.37 5.67 -3.96
C ALA A 91 33.24 4.90 -4.64
N VAL A 92 33.49 3.67 -5.10
CA VAL A 92 32.47 2.82 -5.74
C VAL A 92 31.36 2.45 -4.75
N CYS A 93 31.71 2.01 -3.53
CA CYS A 93 30.73 1.68 -2.50
C CYS A 93 29.89 2.89 -2.09
N PHE A 94 30.52 4.07 -1.97
CA PHE A 94 29.83 5.31 -1.64
C PHE A 94 28.85 5.72 -2.74
N VAL A 95 29.29 5.74 -4.00
CA VAL A 95 28.42 6.07 -5.14
C VAL A 95 27.26 5.07 -5.24
N GLY A 96 27.53 3.77 -5.07
CA GLY A 96 26.49 2.75 -5.02
C GLY A 96 25.45 3.02 -3.94
N THR A 97 25.91 3.34 -2.72
CA THR A 97 25.01 3.69 -1.60
C THR A 97 24.17 4.94 -1.90
N VAL A 98 24.77 5.96 -2.51
CA VAL A 98 24.05 7.19 -2.90
C VAL A 98 22.99 6.89 -3.97
N VAL A 99 23.26 6.03 -4.94
CA VAL A 99 22.29 5.63 -5.97
C VAL A 99 21.10 4.92 -5.32
N VAL A 100 21.34 3.92 -4.48
CA VAL A 100 20.29 3.19 -3.77
C VAL A 100 19.43 4.12 -2.91
N VAL A 101 20.06 5.04 -2.15
CA VAL A 101 19.31 6.01 -1.32
C VAL A 101 18.47 6.96 -2.18
N ARG A 102 18.94 7.32 -3.37
CA ARG A 102 18.17 8.19 -4.28
C ARG A 102 17.00 7.46 -4.89
N GLU A 103 17.17 6.20 -5.28
CA GLU A 103 16.08 5.34 -5.75
C GLU A 103 15.05 5.14 -4.64
N ASP A 104 15.47 4.77 -3.43
CA ASP A 104 14.59 4.64 -2.26
C ASP A 104 13.83 5.94 -1.96
N ARG A 105 14.48 7.10 -2.08
CA ARG A 105 13.82 8.40 -1.90
C ARG A 105 12.83 8.72 -3.01
N GLN A 106 13.18 8.43 -4.26
CA GLN A 106 12.27 8.63 -5.38
C GLN A 106 11.05 7.72 -5.26
N GLU A 107 11.23 6.47 -4.83
CA GLU A 107 10.14 5.57 -4.51
C GLU A 107 9.30 6.11 -3.35
N GLN A 108 9.90 6.58 -2.27
CA GLN A 108 9.18 7.19 -1.14
C GLN A 108 8.41 8.45 -1.54
N ASP A 109 8.96 9.32 -2.38
CA ASP A 109 8.28 10.52 -2.86
C ASP A 109 7.11 10.17 -3.79
N ALA A 110 7.29 9.17 -4.66
CA ALA A 110 6.21 8.64 -5.50
C ALA A 110 5.10 7.99 -4.65
N GLU A 111 5.49 7.25 -3.61
CA GLU A 111 4.57 6.64 -2.65
C GLU A 111 3.84 7.70 -1.82
N ALA A 112 4.51 8.77 -1.37
CA ALA A 112 3.90 9.87 -0.62
C ALA A 112 2.91 10.65 -1.50
N ALA A 113 3.25 10.89 -2.77
CA ALA A 113 2.35 11.50 -3.73
C ALA A 113 1.13 10.60 -4.02
N GLY A 114 1.34 9.28 -4.12
CA GLY A 114 0.26 8.30 -4.23
C GLY A 114 -0.61 8.23 -2.98
N ALA A 115 0.01 8.35 -1.80
CA ALA A 115 -0.69 8.28 -0.53
C ALA A 115 -1.64 9.46 -0.40
N ALA A 116 -1.17 10.70 -0.65
CA ALA A 116 -2.03 11.87 -0.63
C ALA A 116 -3.24 11.76 -1.57
N ARG A 117 -3.07 11.17 -2.76
CA ARG A 117 -4.19 10.89 -3.69
C ARG A 117 -5.12 9.81 -3.12
N ALA A 118 -4.58 8.72 -2.58
CA ALA A 118 -5.36 7.67 -1.95
C ALA A 118 -6.16 8.22 -0.74
N ASP A 119 -5.56 9.08 0.09
CA ASP A 119 -6.20 9.79 1.20
C ASP A 119 -7.43 10.58 0.74
N ALA A 120 -7.29 11.34 -0.35
CA ALA A 120 -8.38 12.14 -0.89
C ALA A 120 -9.57 11.29 -1.34
N LEU A 121 -9.32 10.09 -1.88
CA LEU A 121 -10.36 9.13 -2.27
C LEU A 121 -10.95 8.37 -1.07
N TRP A 122 -10.13 8.16 -0.04
CA TRP A 122 -10.51 7.44 1.18
C TRP A 122 -11.31 8.27 2.17
N ALA A 123 -10.95 9.53 2.34
CA ALA A 123 -11.54 10.42 3.34
C ALA A 123 -13.08 10.53 3.23
N PRO A 124 -13.68 10.65 2.04
CA PRO A 124 -15.14 10.70 1.94
C PRO A 124 -15.79 9.30 1.92
N ALA A 125 -15.03 8.22 1.74
CA ALA A 125 -15.58 6.87 1.57
C ALA A 125 -16.25 6.32 2.85
N ARG A 126 -17.43 5.71 2.67
CA ARG A 126 -18.21 5.05 3.71
C ARG A 126 -18.39 3.57 3.38
N TYR A 127 -18.21 2.71 4.37
CA TYR A 127 -18.51 1.29 4.32
C TYR A 127 -19.87 1.00 4.96
N CYS A 128 -20.72 0.25 4.27
CA CYS A 128 -22.00 -0.21 4.79
C CYS A 128 -21.89 -1.65 5.29
N TYR A 129 -22.21 -1.90 6.56
CA TYR A 129 -22.18 -3.24 7.12
C TYR A 129 -23.35 -4.12 6.67
N GLY A 130 -24.47 -3.51 6.25
CA GLY A 130 -25.67 -4.23 5.83
C GLY A 130 -25.56 -4.92 4.47
N CYS A 131 -24.79 -4.35 3.53
CA CYS A 131 -24.58 -4.94 2.20
C CYS A 131 -23.10 -5.08 1.81
N GLU A 132 -22.19 -4.84 2.75
CA GLU A 132 -20.74 -4.99 2.58
C GLU A 132 -20.19 -4.22 1.38
N SER A 133 -20.67 -2.99 1.18
CA SER A 133 -20.26 -2.13 0.08
C SER A 133 -19.64 -0.83 0.56
N VAL A 134 -18.79 -0.25 -0.27
CA VAL A 134 -18.18 1.07 -0.09
C VAL A 134 -18.86 2.06 -1.02
N PHE A 135 -19.18 3.25 -0.54
CA PHE A 135 -19.79 4.30 -1.35
C PHE A 135 -19.25 5.67 -0.93
N CYS A 136 -19.40 6.64 -1.82
CA CYS A 136 -19.07 8.03 -1.50
C CYS A 136 -20.34 8.86 -1.26
N PRO A 137 -20.51 9.48 -0.08
CA PRO A 137 -21.58 10.44 0.18
C PRO A 137 -21.44 11.64 -0.75
N GLY A 138 -22.43 11.85 -1.61
CA GLY A 138 -22.40 12.90 -2.64
C GLY A 138 -22.08 12.38 -4.05
N GLY A 139 -21.65 11.13 -4.21
CA GLY A 139 -21.47 10.50 -5.53
C GLY A 139 -20.22 10.97 -6.30
N GLU A 140 -19.34 11.73 -5.67
CA GLU A 140 -18.02 12.11 -6.19
C GLU A 140 -16.94 11.65 -5.20
N PRO A 141 -15.81 11.08 -5.63
CA PRO A 141 -15.33 11.05 -7.01
C PRO A 141 -15.89 9.90 -7.87
N TRP A 142 -16.63 8.94 -7.29
CA TRP A 142 -17.33 7.91 -8.07
C TRP A 142 -18.81 7.80 -7.66
N PRO A 143 -19.71 7.54 -8.62
CA PRO A 143 -21.12 7.31 -8.33
C PRO A 143 -21.38 5.85 -7.90
N GLY A 144 -22.32 5.67 -6.98
CA GLY A 144 -22.85 4.35 -6.62
C GLY A 144 -22.08 3.60 -5.53
N VAL A 145 -22.29 2.29 -5.49
CA VAL A 145 -21.67 1.38 -4.51
C VAL A 145 -20.62 0.52 -5.21
N LEU A 146 -19.48 0.32 -4.54
CA LEU A 146 -18.40 -0.57 -4.94
C LEU A 146 -18.25 -1.67 -3.90
N THR A 147 -17.80 -2.85 -4.30
CA THR A 147 -17.29 -3.83 -3.34
C THR A 147 -15.96 -3.34 -2.74
N PRO A 148 -15.55 -3.82 -1.54
CA PRO A 148 -14.25 -3.48 -0.97
C PRO A 148 -13.08 -3.71 -1.93
N GLU A 149 -13.10 -4.80 -2.70
CA GLU A 149 -12.09 -5.11 -3.70
C GLU A 149 -12.07 -4.12 -4.86
N GLU A 150 -13.23 -3.79 -5.41
CA GLU A 150 -13.34 -2.81 -6.50
C GLU A 150 -12.89 -1.43 -6.02
N PHE A 151 -13.26 -1.06 -4.79
CA PHE A 151 -12.80 0.17 -4.16
C PHE A 151 -11.27 0.19 -3.98
N ARG A 152 -10.66 -0.91 -3.52
CA ARG A 152 -9.19 -1.01 -3.46
C ARG A 152 -8.55 -0.87 -4.83
N THR A 153 -9.06 -1.59 -5.83
CA THR A 153 -8.55 -1.50 -7.20
C THR A 153 -8.66 -0.08 -7.74
N TYR A 154 -9.78 0.59 -7.50
CA TYR A 154 -10.00 1.99 -7.86
C TYR A 154 -8.99 2.92 -7.18
N VAL A 155 -8.88 2.85 -5.85
CA VAL A 155 -7.94 3.68 -5.07
C VAL A 155 -6.50 3.46 -5.52
N TRP A 156 -6.10 2.22 -5.77
CA TRP A 156 -4.74 1.90 -6.20
C TRP A 156 -4.46 2.38 -7.62
N THR A 157 -5.44 2.29 -8.52
CA THR A 157 -5.29 2.78 -9.89
C THR A 157 -5.12 4.30 -9.90
N GLU A 158 -6.01 5.03 -9.21
CA GLU A 158 -5.97 6.49 -9.16
C GLU A 158 -4.77 7.03 -8.35
N ALA A 159 -4.32 6.29 -7.34
CA ALA A 159 -3.12 6.65 -6.59
C ALA A 159 -1.81 6.39 -7.37
N GLY A 160 -1.86 5.66 -8.48
CA GLY A 160 -0.68 5.30 -9.29
C GLY A 160 0.03 4.02 -8.83
N TYR A 161 -0.64 3.18 -8.04
CA TYR A 161 -0.17 1.86 -7.61
C TYR A 161 -0.65 0.72 -8.53
N ALA A 162 -1.11 1.03 -9.76
CA ALA A 162 -1.73 0.06 -10.67
C ALA A 162 -0.82 -1.14 -10.98
N ASP A 163 0.49 -0.91 -11.13
CA ASP A 163 1.47 -1.96 -11.41
C ASP A 163 1.71 -2.91 -10.23
N GLN A 164 1.27 -2.52 -9.03
CA GLN A 164 1.39 -3.28 -7.79
C GLN A 164 0.09 -4.01 -7.43
N LEU A 165 -0.98 -3.84 -8.21
CA LEU A 165 -2.18 -4.66 -8.08
C LEU A 165 -1.81 -6.13 -8.34
N PRO A 166 -2.31 -7.07 -7.53
CA PRO A 166 -2.19 -8.49 -7.86
C PRO A 166 -2.77 -8.71 -9.26
N ARG A 167 -1.94 -9.07 -10.25
CA ARG A 167 -2.42 -9.47 -11.58
C ARG A 167 -3.36 -10.65 -11.36
N HIS A 168 -4.65 -10.40 -11.48
CA HIS A 168 -5.71 -11.28 -11.00
C HIS A 168 -5.50 -12.75 -11.40
N ALA A 169 -5.68 -13.63 -10.41
CA ALA A 169 -6.16 -14.99 -10.65
C ALA A 169 -7.51 -14.91 -11.41
N PRO A 170 -7.75 -15.82 -12.38
CA PRO A 170 -8.84 -15.67 -13.35
C PRO A 170 -10.22 -15.63 -12.69
N ARG A 171 -11.06 -14.71 -13.18
CA ARG A 171 -12.53 -14.70 -12.99
C ARG A 171 -13.07 -16.05 -13.46
N SER A 172 -13.48 -16.94 -12.54
CA SER A 172 -14.34 -18.06 -12.91
C SER A 172 -15.75 -17.51 -13.17
N GLY A 173 -15.94 -17.05 -14.40
CA GLY A 173 -17.24 -16.70 -14.93
C GLY A 173 -18.16 -17.92 -14.89
N SER A 174 -19.22 -17.82 -14.10
CA SER A 174 -20.45 -18.54 -14.32
C SER A 174 -20.93 -18.30 -15.76
N ARG A 175 -21.15 -19.37 -16.52
CA ARG A 175 -22.05 -19.38 -17.67
C ARG A 175 -22.83 -20.68 -17.68
N GLY A 176 -24.15 -20.53 -17.58
CA GLY A 176 -25.09 -21.60 -17.32
C GLY A 176 -25.39 -22.56 -18.47
N GLY A 177 -25.92 -23.70 -18.06
CA GLY A 177 -27.18 -24.26 -18.57
C GLY A 177 -27.23 -24.76 -20.00
N ARG A 178 -27.40 -26.09 -20.15
CA ARG A 178 -28.39 -26.61 -21.10
C ARG A 178 -28.92 -27.99 -20.69
N HIS A 179 -30.24 -28.06 -20.61
CA HIS A 179 -31.09 -29.25 -20.53
C HIS A 179 -31.05 -30.07 -21.84
N ARG A 180 -30.99 -31.41 -21.73
CA ARG A 180 -31.60 -32.48 -22.59
C ARG A 180 -30.97 -33.80 -22.14
N GLY A 181 -31.68 -34.86 -21.71
CA GLY A 181 -32.93 -35.40 -22.24
C GLY A 181 -32.61 -36.47 -23.30
N THR A 182 -33.06 -37.70 -23.04
CA THR A 182 -33.12 -38.94 -23.87
C THR A 182 -31.93 -39.90 -23.85
N GLY A 183 -32.23 -41.14 -23.43
CA GLY A 183 -31.40 -42.33 -23.41
C GLY A 183 -32.05 -43.37 -22.50
#